data_AF-A0AAW0KLG1-F1
#
_entry.id   AF-A0AAW0KLG1-F1
#
_cell.length_a   1.000
_cell.length_b   1.000
_cell.length_c   1.000
_cell.angle_alpha   90.00
_cell.angle_beta   90.00
_cell.angle_gamma   90.00
#
_symmetry.space_group_name_H-M   'P 1'
#
loop_
_entity.id
_entity.type
_entity.pdbx_description
1 polymer ?
#
loop_
_entity_poly.entity_id
_entity_poly.type
_entity_poly.pdbx_seq_one_letter_code
_entity_poly.pdbx_strand_id
1 'polypeptide(L)'
;MLELDNLRYLQTLLNVMPETIKMATSFQLDYLRILGINNGGPNLILMATKTSKNSPILSKLELKLTNLEEDPMPTLEKLPNLKILCFLYYSFNEKDMVCFEGGFPLLQSLLLSSLGFLKEWRVEEGAMPSLCHLTIHMCCNLKSIPNELRFVTTLLELDIKWMPKLDEGGLDFDKVKHVPSLVIRF
;
A
#
# COMPACT_ATOMS: atom_id res chain seq x y z
N MET A 1 -6.87 -17.56 20.31
CA MET A 1 -6.31 -18.12 19.07
C MET A 1 -7.49 -18.49 18.19
N LEU A 2 -7.66 -17.85 17.05
CA LEU A 2 -8.79 -18.10 16.14
C LEU A 2 -8.29 -18.96 14.97
N GLU A 3 -8.83 -20.17 14.82
CA GLU A 3 -8.53 -21.08 13.71
C GLU A 3 -9.49 -20.78 12.55
N LEU A 4 -8.94 -20.33 11.42
CA LEU A 4 -9.71 -19.93 10.24
C LEU A 4 -10.08 -21.11 9.33
N ASP A 5 -9.73 -22.34 9.72
CA ASP A 5 -9.78 -23.56 8.89
C ASP A 5 -11.21 -23.99 8.47
N ASN A 6 -12.25 -23.21 8.83
CA ASN A 6 -13.65 -23.41 8.41
C ASN A 6 -14.23 -22.26 7.57
N LEU A 7 -13.47 -21.20 7.27
CA LEU A 7 -13.98 -19.96 6.67
C LEU A 7 -13.65 -19.83 5.17
N ARG A 8 -13.87 -20.89 4.39
CA ARG A 8 -13.48 -20.96 2.97
C ARG A 8 -14.14 -19.92 2.06
N TYR A 9 -15.36 -19.47 2.40
CA TYR A 9 -16.14 -18.48 1.64
C TYR A 9 -15.98 -17.03 2.14
N LEU A 10 -15.04 -16.79 3.05
CA LEU A 10 -14.86 -15.47 3.64
C LEU A 10 -14.33 -14.48 2.59
N GLN A 11 -15.12 -13.46 2.28
CA GLN A 11 -14.76 -12.45 1.28
C GLN A 11 -13.91 -11.31 1.84
N THR A 12 -14.04 -11.05 3.14
CA THR A 12 -13.41 -9.93 3.82
C THR A 12 -12.94 -10.38 5.18
N LEU A 13 -11.66 -10.11 5.48
CA LEU A 13 -11.07 -10.36 6.78
C LEU A 13 -10.36 -9.09 7.20
N LEU A 14 -10.91 -8.38 8.19
CA LEU A 14 -10.41 -7.10 8.69
C LEU A 14 -9.96 -7.23 10.15
N ASN A 15 -9.12 -6.30 10.58
CA ASN A 15 -8.58 -6.22 11.94
C ASN A 15 -7.82 -7.49 12.38
N VAL A 16 -7.16 -8.13 11.41
CA VAL A 16 -6.33 -9.31 11.62
C VAL A 16 -5.09 -8.91 12.42
N MET A 17 -4.91 -9.49 13.61
CA MET A 17 -3.63 -9.42 14.33
C MET A 17 -2.83 -10.69 14.01
N PRO A 18 -1.69 -10.61 13.31
CA PRO A 18 -0.96 -11.79 12.84
C PRO A 18 -0.62 -12.81 13.93
N GLU A 19 -0.37 -12.33 15.16
CA GLU A 19 -0.03 -13.17 16.32
C GLU A 19 -1.21 -14.03 16.84
N THR A 20 -2.44 -13.65 16.48
CA THR A 20 -3.66 -14.26 17.03
C THR A 20 -4.31 -15.30 16.11
N ILE A 21 -3.83 -15.38 14.86
CA ILE A 21 -4.41 -16.18 13.78
C ILE A 21 -3.39 -17.21 13.29
N LYS A 22 -3.78 -18.49 13.34
CA LYS A 22 -3.06 -19.57 12.66
C LYS A 22 -3.86 -19.98 11.43
N MET A 23 -3.17 -20.09 10.30
CA MET A 23 -3.70 -20.71 9.09
C MET A 23 -2.84 -21.91 8.72
N ALA A 24 -3.46 -23.07 8.56
CA ALA A 24 -2.79 -24.23 7.98
C ALA A 24 -2.23 -23.86 6.59
N THR A 25 -1.03 -24.34 6.26
CA THR A 25 -0.40 -24.08 4.96
C THR A 25 -1.22 -24.63 3.79
N SER A 26 -2.05 -25.64 4.03
CA SER A 26 -2.95 -26.28 3.07
C SER A 26 -4.31 -25.59 2.91
N PHE A 27 -4.64 -24.57 3.72
CA PHE A 27 -5.96 -23.96 3.71
C PHE A 27 -6.07 -22.84 2.67
N GLN A 28 -7.08 -22.90 1.81
CA GLN A 28 -7.36 -21.91 0.75
C GLN A 28 -8.48 -20.95 1.16
N LEU A 29 -8.26 -19.67 0.87
CA LEU A 29 -9.21 -18.58 1.05
C LEU A 29 -9.68 -18.11 -0.32
N ASP A 30 -10.29 -19.04 -1.07
CA ASP A 30 -10.66 -18.92 -2.49
C ASP A 30 -11.48 -17.66 -2.82
N TYR A 31 -12.17 -17.11 -1.82
CA TYR A 31 -13.06 -15.95 -1.96
C TYR A 31 -12.55 -14.68 -1.28
N LEU A 32 -11.40 -14.70 -0.59
CA LEU A 32 -10.92 -13.55 0.17
C LEU A 32 -10.38 -12.46 -0.73
N ARG A 33 -11.12 -11.35 -0.83
CA ARG A 33 -10.76 -10.20 -1.67
C ARG A 33 -10.06 -9.09 -0.90
N ILE A 34 -10.40 -8.95 0.37
CA ILE A 34 -9.96 -7.85 1.23
C ILE A 34 -9.31 -8.42 2.49
N LEU A 35 -8.04 -8.07 2.71
CA LEU A 35 -7.30 -8.37 3.92
C LEU A 35 -6.91 -7.06 4.62
N GLY A 36 -7.40 -6.86 5.84
CA GLY A 36 -7.01 -5.73 6.70
C GLY A 36 -6.23 -6.23 7.91
N ILE A 37 -4.96 -5.86 8.00
CA ILE A 37 -4.04 -6.29 9.06
C ILE A 37 -3.81 -5.12 10.02
N ASN A 38 -4.00 -5.39 11.32
CA ASN A 38 -3.72 -4.46 12.41
C ASN A 38 -2.60 -4.99 13.30
N ASN A 39 -1.79 -4.10 13.88
CA ASN A 39 -0.82 -4.44 14.94
C ASN A 39 0.12 -5.60 14.55
N GLY A 40 0.68 -5.52 13.34
CA GLY A 40 1.54 -6.55 12.81
C GLY A 40 2.96 -6.45 13.32
N GLY A 41 3.32 -7.27 14.32
CA GLY A 41 4.72 -7.57 14.59
C GLY A 41 5.47 -8.09 13.34
N PRO A 42 6.75 -8.48 13.48
CA PRO A 42 7.69 -8.71 12.35
C PRO A 42 7.23 -9.74 11.30
N ASN A 43 6.22 -10.56 11.60
CA ASN A 43 5.72 -11.61 10.72
C ASN A 43 4.63 -11.16 9.73
N LEU A 44 4.28 -9.86 9.68
CA LEU A 44 3.18 -9.39 8.82
C LEU A 44 3.43 -9.67 7.34
N ILE A 45 4.62 -9.36 6.82
CA ILE A 45 4.93 -9.54 5.40
C ILE A 45 4.79 -11.02 5.02
N LEU A 46 5.24 -11.92 5.90
CA LEU A 46 5.06 -13.36 5.75
C LEU A 46 3.58 -13.76 5.76
N MET A 47 2.77 -13.16 6.62
CA MET A 47 1.33 -13.40 6.65
C MET A 47 0.64 -12.93 5.36
N ALA A 48 0.91 -11.70 4.90
CA ALA A 48 0.30 -11.14 3.70
C ALA A 48 0.63 -11.98 2.45
N THR A 49 1.90 -12.35 2.28
CA THR A 49 2.36 -13.20 1.17
C THR A 49 1.77 -14.61 1.24
N LYS A 50 1.72 -15.23 2.42
CA LYS A 50 1.08 -16.54 2.61
C LYS A 50 -0.41 -16.48 2.32
N THR A 51 -1.10 -15.45 2.81
CA THR A 51 -2.54 -15.25 2.58
C THR A 51 -2.82 -15.03 1.09
N SER A 52 -2.00 -14.25 0.39
CA SER A 52 -2.14 -14.06 -1.06
C SER A 52 -1.87 -15.33 -1.86
N LYS A 53 -0.88 -16.14 -1.49
CA LYS A 53 -0.66 -17.45 -2.12
C LYS A 53 -1.89 -18.37 -1.98
N ASN A 54 -2.59 -18.23 -0.86
CA ASN A 54 -3.77 -19.04 -0.55
C ASN A 54 -5.09 -18.37 -0.97
N SER A 55 -5.06 -17.13 -1.48
CA SER A 55 -6.20 -16.42 -2.05
C SER A 55 -5.83 -15.84 -3.42
N PRO A 56 -6.14 -16.54 -4.52
CA PRO A 56 -5.82 -16.07 -5.86
C PRO A 56 -6.60 -14.81 -6.24
N ILE A 57 -7.61 -14.39 -5.48
CA ILE A 57 -8.44 -13.21 -5.79
C ILE A 57 -8.24 -12.04 -4.82
N LEU A 58 -7.25 -12.12 -3.93
CA LEU A 58 -6.90 -11.04 -3.02
C LEU A 58 -6.55 -9.79 -3.84
N SER A 59 -7.39 -8.76 -3.71
CA SER A 59 -7.32 -7.56 -4.53
C SER A 59 -7.17 -6.29 -3.72
N LYS A 60 -7.39 -6.36 -2.40
CA LYS A 60 -7.21 -5.23 -1.48
C LYS A 60 -6.45 -5.67 -0.24
N LEU A 61 -5.41 -4.90 0.08
CA LEU A 61 -4.64 -5.04 1.32
C LEU A 61 -4.66 -3.71 2.08
N GLU A 62 -5.06 -3.75 3.34
CA GLU A 62 -4.97 -2.62 4.26
C GLU A 62 -4.02 -2.96 5.41
N LEU A 63 -3.07 -2.10 5.66
CA LEU A 63 -2.08 -2.22 6.73
C LEU A 63 -2.28 -1.05 7.69
N LYS A 64 -2.58 -1.33 8.96
CA LYS A 64 -2.88 -0.32 9.96
C LYS A 64 -2.16 -0.57 11.28
N LEU A 65 -1.46 0.44 11.82
CA LEU A 65 -0.74 0.33 13.09
C LEU A 65 0.23 -0.86 13.11
N THR A 66 0.78 -1.22 11.95
CA THR A 66 1.64 -2.38 11.77
C THR A 66 3.09 -2.11 12.11
N ASN A 67 3.52 -0.84 12.24
CA ASN A 67 4.87 -0.49 12.67
C ASN A 67 5.98 -1.21 11.88
N LEU A 68 5.85 -1.36 10.56
CA LEU A 68 6.83 -2.06 9.75
C LEU A 68 8.17 -1.31 9.76
N GLU A 69 9.23 -2.02 10.13
CA GLU A 69 10.63 -1.55 10.22
C GLU A 69 11.45 -1.91 8.97
N GLU A 70 10.82 -2.48 7.95
CA GLU A 70 11.40 -2.76 6.64
C GLU A 70 10.41 -2.34 5.55
N ASP A 71 10.93 -1.91 4.39
CA ASP A 71 10.09 -1.55 3.25
C ASP A 71 9.31 -2.76 2.75
N PRO A 72 7.96 -2.75 2.83
CA PRO A 72 7.16 -3.87 2.38
C PRO A 72 6.91 -3.87 0.87
N MET A 73 7.13 -2.74 0.17
CA MET A 73 6.84 -2.60 -1.26
C MET A 73 7.50 -3.69 -2.13
N PRO A 74 8.79 -4.05 -1.95
CA PRO A 74 9.47 -5.07 -2.77
C PRO A 74 8.86 -6.48 -2.65
N THR A 75 8.07 -6.69 -1.61
CA THR A 75 7.33 -7.93 -1.41
C THR A 75 5.89 -7.80 -1.87
N LEU A 76 5.22 -6.70 -1.53
CA LEU A 76 3.81 -6.46 -1.87
C LEU A 76 3.59 -6.22 -3.37
N GLU A 77 4.59 -5.70 -4.08
CA GLU A 77 4.52 -5.44 -5.52
C GLU A 77 4.42 -6.71 -6.36
N LYS A 78 4.81 -7.86 -5.78
CA LYS A 78 4.76 -9.19 -6.41
C LYS A 78 3.41 -9.88 -6.25
N LEU A 79 2.45 -9.24 -5.57
CA LEU A 79 1.11 -9.80 -5.37
C LEU A 79 0.30 -9.67 -6.66
N PRO A 80 -0.05 -10.79 -7.33
CA PRO A 80 -0.42 -10.78 -8.74
C PRO A 80 -1.78 -10.14 -9.04
N ASN A 81 -2.68 -10.07 -8.04
CA ASN A 81 -4.04 -9.56 -8.19
C ASN A 81 -4.33 -8.31 -7.35
N LEU A 82 -3.30 -7.72 -6.73
CA LEU A 82 -3.47 -6.58 -5.86
C LEU A 82 -3.84 -5.33 -6.67
N LYS A 83 -5.03 -4.77 -6.37
CA LYS A 83 -5.59 -3.57 -7.01
C LYS A 83 -5.64 -2.37 -6.08
N ILE A 84 -5.76 -2.61 -4.78
CA ILE A 84 -5.88 -1.56 -3.77
C ILE A 84 -4.89 -1.84 -2.64
N LEU A 85 -4.05 -0.87 -2.32
CA LEU A 85 -3.11 -0.95 -1.21
C LEU A 85 -3.25 0.28 -0.32
N CYS A 86 -3.50 0.06 0.97
CA CYS A 86 -3.65 1.13 1.94
C CYS A 86 -2.63 0.96 3.07
N PHE A 87 -1.83 1.99 3.31
CA PHE A 87 -1.00 2.16 4.49
C PHE A 87 -1.64 3.23 5.38
N LEU A 88 -2.00 2.86 6.60
CA LEU A 88 -2.78 3.69 7.52
C LEU A 88 -2.10 3.74 8.89
N TYR A 89 -1.98 4.92 9.48
CA TYR A 89 -1.62 5.13 10.90
C TYR A 89 -0.40 4.33 11.36
N TYR A 90 0.82 4.88 11.22
CA TYR A 90 2.04 4.19 11.70
C TYR A 90 2.16 2.74 11.19
N SER A 91 1.66 2.45 9.99
CA SER A 91 1.81 1.12 9.39
C SER A 91 3.24 0.86 8.92
N PHE A 92 4.01 1.92 8.71
CA PHE A 92 5.38 1.90 8.23
C PHE A 92 6.18 2.98 8.97
N ASN A 93 7.27 2.57 9.61
CA ASN A 93 8.09 3.40 10.50
C ASN A 93 9.51 3.65 9.98
N GLU A 94 9.81 3.24 8.75
CA GLU A 94 11.07 3.56 8.09
C GLU A 94 11.00 4.83 7.24
N LYS A 95 12.18 5.31 6.84
CA LYS A 95 12.35 6.59 6.14
C LYS A 95 12.20 6.51 4.64
N ASP A 96 12.44 5.34 4.06
CA ASP A 96 12.60 5.14 2.63
C ASP A 96 11.69 4.03 2.16
N MET A 97 10.93 4.29 1.09
CA MET A 97 10.18 3.24 0.41
C MET A 97 10.43 3.30 -1.10
N VAL A 98 10.48 2.13 -1.74
CA VAL A 98 10.77 1.98 -3.17
C VAL A 98 9.77 1.04 -3.85
N CYS A 99 9.21 1.48 -4.98
CA CYS A 99 8.52 0.60 -5.91
C CYS A 99 9.45 0.33 -7.10
N PHE A 100 9.76 -0.94 -7.37
CA PHE A 100 10.69 -1.33 -8.44
C PHE A 100 10.01 -1.39 -9.81
N GLU A 101 10.82 -1.30 -10.88
CA GLU A 101 10.37 -1.46 -12.26
C GLU A 101 9.55 -2.76 -12.42
N GLY A 102 8.40 -2.65 -13.10
CA GLY A 102 7.48 -3.77 -13.28
C GLY A 102 6.70 -4.21 -12.03
N GLY A 103 6.96 -3.58 -10.87
CA GLY A 103 6.22 -3.79 -9.65
C GLY A 103 4.78 -3.29 -9.75
N PHE A 104 3.85 -3.95 -9.03
CA PHE A 104 2.45 -3.56 -8.94
C PHE A 104 1.71 -3.44 -10.30
N PRO A 105 1.73 -4.49 -11.15
CA PRO A 105 1.19 -4.42 -12.51
C PRO A 105 -0.32 -4.07 -12.57
N LEU A 106 -1.09 -4.47 -11.56
CA LEU A 106 -2.55 -4.28 -11.50
C LEU A 106 -3.02 -3.29 -10.43
N LEU A 107 -2.10 -2.58 -9.76
CA LEU A 107 -2.47 -1.65 -8.69
C LEU A 107 -3.20 -0.45 -9.28
N GLN A 108 -4.43 -0.21 -8.83
CA GLN A 108 -5.33 0.86 -9.28
C GLN A 108 -5.48 1.98 -8.26
N SER A 109 -5.30 1.68 -6.97
CA SER A 109 -5.39 2.66 -5.89
C SER A 109 -4.30 2.43 -4.84
N LEU A 110 -3.56 3.49 -4.55
CA LEU A 110 -2.57 3.55 -3.47
C LEU A 110 -2.96 4.66 -2.50
N LEU A 111 -3.06 4.30 -1.22
CA LEU A 111 -3.30 5.24 -0.14
C LEU A 111 -2.16 5.16 0.87
N LEU A 112 -1.49 6.30 1.09
CA LEU A 112 -0.47 6.50 2.12
C LEU A 112 -0.99 7.52 3.13
N SER A 113 -1.34 7.09 4.34
CA SER A 113 -1.89 7.98 5.38
C SER A 113 -1.15 7.86 6.70
N SER A 114 -0.75 9.01 7.24
CA SER A 114 -0.14 9.13 8.56
C SER A 114 1.15 8.31 8.70
N LEU A 115 1.98 8.30 7.66
CA LEU A 115 3.32 7.68 7.66
C LEU A 115 4.35 8.70 8.10
N GLY A 116 4.33 9.03 9.39
CA GLY A 116 5.12 10.13 9.95
C GLY A 116 6.64 9.97 9.80
N PHE A 117 7.16 8.75 9.61
CA PHE A 117 8.60 8.52 9.46
C PHE A 117 9.09 8.56 8.02
N LEU A 118 8.19 8.40 7.05
CA LEU A 118 8.50 8.37 5.63
C LEU A 118 9.05 9.74 5.18
N LYS A 119 10.25 9.73 4.61
CA LYS A 119 10.97 10.91 4.11
C LYS A 119 11.15 10.90 2.62
N GLU A 120 11.46 9.74 2.07
CA GLU A 120 11.73 9.54 0.65
C GLU A 120 10.85 8.42 0.11
N TRP A 121 10.13 8.72 -0.97
CA TRP A 121 9.40 7.73 -1.74
C TRP A 121 9.95 7.72 -3.15
N ARG A 122 10.52 6.58 -3.54
CA ARG A 122 11.07 6.34 -4.87
C ARG A 122 10.16 5.41 -5.64
N VAL A 123 9.95 5.73 -6.91
CA VAL A 123 9.21 4.89 -7.86
C VAL A 123 10.10 4.78 -9.07
N GLU A 124 10.46 3.56 -9.46
CA GLU A 124 11.22 3.35 -10.69
C GLU A 124 10.31 3.49 -11.92
N GLU A 125 10.91 3.80 -13.06
CA GLU A 125 10.19 3.88 -14.32
C GLU A 125 9.52 2.54 -14.64
N GLY A 126 8.26 2.56 -15.09
CA GLY A 126 7.49 1.35 -15.38
C GLY A 126 6.85 0.68 -14.15
N ALA A 127 7.06 1.18 -12.93
CA ALA A 127 6.32 0.73 -11.76
C ALA A 127 4.86 1.24 -11.77
N MET A 128 3.93 0.44 -11.22
CA MET A 128 2.51 0.78 -11.06
C MET A 128 1.82 1.29 -12.35
N PRO A 129 1.94 0.59 -13.50
CA PRO A 129 1.43 1.10 -14.78
C PRO A 129 -0.10 1.29 -14.82
N SER A 130 -0.85 0.65 -13.91
CA SER A 130 -2.31 0.68 -13.85
C SER A 130 -2.89 1.66 -12.80
N LEU A 131 -2.04 2.49 -12.17
CA LEU A 131 -2.46 3.31 -11.03
C LEU A 131 -3.40 4.44 -11.46
N CYS A 132 -4.64 4.41 -10.96
CA CYS A 132 -5.67 5.41 -11.28
C CYS A 132 -5.87 6.45 -10.16
N HIS A 133 -5.67 6.07 -8.90
CA HIS A 133 -5.93 6.94 -7.74
C HIS A 133 -4.76 6.89 -6.76
N LEU A 134 -4.23 8.06 -6.42
CA LEU A 134 -3.17 8.19 -5.44
C LEU A 134 -3.61 9.16 -4.35
N THR A 135 -3.58 8.70 -3.10
CA THR A 135 -3.91 9.51 -1.93
C THR A 135 -2.73 9.54 -0.97
N ILE A 136 -2.27 10.73 -0.59
CA ILE A 136 -1.14 10.92 0.34
C ILE A 136 -1.53 11.94 1.40
N HIS A 137 -1.85 11.46 2.60
CA HIS A 137 -2.36 12.30 3.69
C HIS A 137 -1.47 12.22 4.93
N MET A 138 -1.18 13.35 5.57
CA MET A 138 -0.45 13.40 6.86
C MET A 138 0.90 12.66 6.87
N CYS A 139 1.57 12.52 5.73
CA CYS A 139 2.94 12.01 5.63
C CYS A 139 3.93 13.17 5.81
N CYS A 140 3.92 13.78 7.01
CA CYS A 140 4.45 15.13 7.25
C CYS A 140 5.94 15.31 6.96
N ASN A 141 6.71 14.23 6.88
CA ASN A 141 8.16 14.26 6.63
C ASN A 141 8.55 13.93 5.18
N LEU A 142 7.60 13.55 4.32
CA LEU A 142 7.86 13.23 2.92
C LEU A 142 8.24 14.51 2.16
N LYS A 143 9.46 14.54 1.63
CA LYS A 143 10.04 15.76 1.07
C LYS A 143 9.62 16.06 -0.35
N SER A 144 9.32 15.04 -1.14
CA SER A 144 8.91 15.19 -2.54
C SER A 144 8.08 14.00 -3.00
N ILE A 145 7.29 14.20 -4.04
CA ILE A 145 6.67 13.09 -4.79
C ILE A 145 7.65 12.58 -5.86
N PRO A 146 7.62 11.27 -6.20
CA PRO A 146 8.49 10.69 -7.21
C PRO A 146 8.39 11.40 -8.56
N ASN A 147 9.51 11.61 -9.24
CA ASN A 147 9.54 12.23 -10.57
C ASN A 147 8.81 11.37 -11.61
N GLU A 148 8.85 10.05 -11.40
CA GLU A 148 8.41 9.01 -12.30
C GLU A 148 6.88 8.93 -12.39
N LEU A 149 6.15 9.58 -11.47
CA LEU A 149 4.70 9.74 -11.56
C LEU A 149 4.27 10.45 -12.86
N ARG A 150 5.14 11.26 -13.48
CA ARG A 150 4.90 11.88 -14.80
C ARG A 150 4.66 10.87 -15.92
N PHE A 151 5.16 9.64 -15.75
CA PHE A 151 5.02 8.55 -16.73
C PHE A 151 3.80 7.67 -16.45
N VAL A 152 3.18 7.81 -15.28
CA VAL A 152 1.96 7.09 -14.89
C VAL A 152 0.76 7.82 -15.50
N THR A 153 0.60 7.67 -16.82
CA THR A 153 -0.45 8.34 -17.60
C THR A 153 -1.87 7.85 -17.29
N THR A 154 -1.99 6.73 -16.57
CA THR A 154 -3.24 6.17 -16.07
C THR A 154 -3.77 6.88 -14.82
N LEU A 155 -2.97 7.74 -14.19
CA LEU A 155 -3.35 8.44 -12.95
C LEU A 155 -4.44 9.48 -13.22
N LEU A 156 -5.63 9.23 -12.68
CA LEU A 156 -6.82 10.06 -12.86
C LEU A 156 -7.01 11.06 -11.72
N GLU A 157 -6.67 10.65 -10.50
CA GLU A 157 -6.85 11.45 -9.29
C GLU A 157 -5.62 11.40 -8.38
N LEU A 158 -5.19 12.58 -7.96
CA LEU A 158 -4.19 12.78 -6.92
C LEU A 158 -4.75 13.65 -5.81
N ASP A 159 -4.84 13.07 -4.61
CA ASP A 159 -5.32 13.75 -3.39
C ASP A 159 -4.21 13.83 -2.34
N ILE A 160 -3.65 15.02 -2.16
CA ILE A 160 -2.56 15.34 -1.23
C ILE A 160 -3.10 16.26 -0.13
N LYS A 161 -3.01 15.83 1.13
CA LYS A 161 -3.49 16.61 2.28
C LYS A 161 -2.54 16.61 3.47
N TRP A 162 -2.39 17.75 4.13
CA TRP A 162 -1.61 17.92 5.36
C TRP A 162 -0.15 17.46 5.20
N MET A 163 0.53 18.02 4.20
CA MET A 163 1.89 17.65 3.79
C MET A 163 2.83 18.85 3.88
N PRO A 164 3.22 19.29 5.10
CA PRO A 164 3.97 20.54 5.30
C PRO A 164 5.31 20.57 4.54
N LYS A 165 6.01 19.44 4.41
CA LYS A 165 7.28 19.40 3.66
C LYS A 165 7.11 19.52 2.14
N LEU A 166 5.95 19.15 1.61
CA LEU A 166 5.64 19.42 0.21
C LEU A 166 5.28 20.89 -0.02
N ASP A 167 4.64 21.55 0.96
CA ASP A 167 4.29 22.98 0.92
C ASP A 167 5.54 23.88 0.94
N GLU A 168 6.60 23.47 1.63
CA GLU A 168 7.91 24.16 1.68
C GLU A 168 8.71 24.12 0.35
N GLY A 169 8.07 23.81 -0.78
CA GLY A 169 8.69 23.74 -2.12
C GLY A 169 9.05 22.31 -2.57
N GLY A 170 8.57 21.29 -1.88
CA GLY A 170 8.76 19.88 -2.23
C GLY A 170 7.83 19.36 -3.34
N LEU A 171 6.75 20.08 -3.63
CA LEU A 171 5.83 19.75 -4.73
C LEU A 171 6.26 20.41 -6.04
N ASP A 172 6.56 19.58 -7.02
CA ASP A 172 6.82 20.00 -8.41
C ASP A 172 5.63 19.57 -9.29
N PHE A 173 4.88 20.56 -9.76
CA PHE A 173 3.65 20.35 -10.53
C PHE A 173 3.91 19.74 -11.91
N ASP A 174 5.12 19.86 -12.47
CA ASP A 174 5.43 19.22 -13.76
C ASP A 174 5.34 17.70 -13.69
N LYS A 175 5.49 17.11 -12.49
CA LYS A 175 5.37 15.67 -12.24
C LYS A 175 3.94 15.15 -12.36
N VAL A 176 2.95 16.03 -12.22
CA VAL A 176 1.52 15.65 -12.08
C VAL A 176 0.59 16.48 -12.98
N LYS A 177 1.15 17.26 -13.91
CA LYS A 177 0.37 18.10 -14.84
C LYS A 177 -0.55 17.31 -15.77
N HIS A 178 -0.27 16.03 -15.98
CA HIS A 178 -1.11 15.13 -16.78
C HIS A 178 -2.33 14.60 -16.03
N VAL A 179 -2.39 14.78 -14.71
CA VAL A 179 -3.46 14.24 -13.86
C VAL A 179 -4.72 15.12 -13.97
N PRO A 180 -5.87 14.58 -14.39
CA PRO A 180 -7.11 15.36 -14.57
C PRO A 180 -7.70 15.96 -13.29
N SER A 181 -7.62 15.24 -12.16
CA SER A 181 -8.19 15.66 -10.88
C SER A 181 -7.09 15.80 -9.83
N LEU A 182 -6.84 17.04 -9.40
CA LEU A 182 -5.86 17.38 -8.37
C LEU A 182 -6.55 18.00 -7.16
N VAL A 183 -6.42 17.36 -6.00
CA VAL A 183 -6.86 17.90 -4.72
C VAL A 183 -5.62 18.09 -3.85
N ILE A 184 -5.21 19.33 -3.62
CA ILE A 184 -4.05 19.66 -2.80
C ILE A 184 -4.49 20.59 -1.67
N ARG A 185 -4.26 20.18 -0.42
CA ARG A 185 -4.57 20.97 0.79
C ARG A 185 -3.46 20.80 1.82
N PHE A 186 -2.60 21.79 1.98
CA PHE A 186 -1.52 21.72 2.96
C PHE A 186 -2.01 21.95 4.39
#